data_AF-A0AAV3XE66-F1
#
_entry.id   AF-A0AAV3XE66-F1
#
_cell.length_a   1.000
_cell.length_b   1.000
_cell.length_c   1.000
_cell.angle_alpha   90.00
_cell.angle_beta   90.00
_cell.angle_gamma   90.00
#
_symmetry.space_group_name_H-M   'P 1'
#
loop_
_entity.id
_entity.type
_entity.pdbx_description
1 polymer ?
#
loop_
_entity_poly.entity_id
_entity_poly.type
_entity_poly.pdbx_seq_one_letter_code
_entity_poly.pdbx_strand_id
1 'polypeptide(L)'
;MQNFKTDSAITWHNLLEEKIGSSEAKMRAVLEAMTDLVLIVNTTSSELESLEIIPTNLIVLNQHRADLISQIVEQFFQDRTANTWLDKVRQAIEKQQILQFDYSLSQREEIWFTVRITPISDNSALWVARDISDRKQAEAALQQSELQVIEKAQQLELTVEQLKRSQSQLVLTEKMASLGQVVAGIAHEINNPTSLIYCNIDPATNYAQDLLGLVELYRRNYPQHKSADW
;
A
#
# COMPACT_ATOMS: atom_id res chain seq x y z
N MET A 1 70.18 35.33 -24.16
CA MET A 1 69.31 34.17 -24.46
C MET A 1 68.95 33.34 -23.20
N GLN A 2 69.03 33.94 -21.99
CA GLN A 2 68.85 33.23 -20.71
C GLN A 2 67.51 33.53 -20.00
N ASN A 3 66.80 34.61 -20.35
CA ASN A 3 65.54 34.99 -19.70
C ASN A 3 64.29 34.22 -20.20
N PHE A 4 64.32 33.67 -21.42
CA PHE A 4 63.15 32.98 -21.99
C PHE A 4 62.86 31.60 -21.34
N LYS A 5 63.88 30.94 -20.76
CA LYS A 5 63.69 29.66 -20.05
C LYS A 5 63.08 29.86 -18.66
N THR A 6 63.39 30.97 -18.00
CA THR A 6 62.91 31.31 -16.66
C THR A 6 61.45 31.76 -16.70
N ASP A 7 61.06 32.57 -17.69
CA ASP A 7 59.68 33.03 -17.83
C ASP A 7 58.70 31.87 -18.11
N SER A 8 59.09 30.89 -18.93
CA SER A 8 58.26 29.69 -19.14
C SER A 8 58.10 28.85 -17.87
N ALA A 9 59.17 28.67 -17.08
CA ALA A 9 59.11 27.89 -15.84
C ALA A 9 58.22 28.55 -14.77
N ILE A 10 58.28 29.89 -14.65
CA ILE A 10 57.43 30.66 -13.73
C ILE A 10 55.97 30.60 -14.18
N THR A 11 55.71 30.68 -15.48
CA THR A 11 54.34 30.62 -16.04
C THR A 11 53.71 29.24 -15.79
N TRP A 12 54.46 28.14 -15.95
CA TRP A 12 53.96 26.79 -15.67
C TRP A 12 53.74 26.52 -14.18
N HIS A 13 54.61 27.05 -13.31
CA HIS A 13 54.45 26.93 -11.86
C HIS A 13 53.18 27.65 -11.36
N ASN A 14 52.98 28.90 -11.78
CA ASN A 14 51.80 29.68 -11.42
C ASN A 14 50.51 29.03 -11.96
N LEU A 15 50.55 28.47 -13.18
CA LEU A 15 49.40 27.75 -13.76
C LEU A 15 49.09 26.45 -13.01
N LEU A 16 50.11 25.75 -12.49
CA LEU A 16 49.94 24.55 -11.67
C LEU A 16 49.37 24.89 -10.30
N GLU A 17 49.86 25.95 -9.65
CA GLU A 17 49.30 26.43 -8.38
C GLU A 17 47.85 26.88 -8.52
N GLU A 18 47.51 27.58 -9.60
CA GLU A 18 46.12 27.97 -9.89
C GLU A 18 45.23 26.74 -10.11
N LYS A 19 45.70 25.72 -10.85
CA LYS A 19 44.97 24.46 -11.05
C LYS A 19 44.78 23.67 -9.75
N ILE A 20 45.83 23.58 -8.92
CA ILE A 20 45.78 22.90 -7.63
C ILE A 20 44.81 23.64 -6.71
N GLY A 21 44.95 24.97 -6.58
CA GLY A 21 44.05 25.80 -5.76
C GLY A 21 42.60 25.72 -6.23
N SER A 22 42.35 25.72 -7.55
CA SER A 22 41.01 25.55 -8.11
C SER A 22 40.43 24.16 -7.81
N SER A 23 41.24 23.10 -7.91
CA SER A 23 40.82 21.75 -7.59
C SER A 23 40.58 21.56 -6.08
N GLU A 24 41.41 22.15 -5.24
CA GLU A 24 41.28 22.10 -3.78
C GLU A 24 40.02 22.85 -3.33
N ALA A 25 39.78 24.05 -3.85
CA ALA A 25 38.57 24.82 -3.57
C ALA A 25 37.31 24.05 -3.98
N LYS A 26 37.32 23.38 -5.14
CA LYS A 26 36.22 22.51 -5.57
C LYS A 26 36.02 21.33 -4.63
N MET A 27 37.09 20.65 -4.23
CA MET A 27 37.02 19.52 -3.31
C MET A 27 36.46 19.95 -1.96
N ARG A 28 36.96 21.05 -1.41
CA ARG A 28 36.49 21.64 -0.15
C ARG A 28 35.00 21.96 -0.21
N ALA A 29 34.53 22.61 -1.27
CA ALA A 29 33.11 22.93 -1.45
C ALA A 29 32.23 21.66 -1.51
N VAL A 30 32.70 20.59 -2.16
CA VAL A 30 31.98 19.31 -2.20
C VAL A 30 31.91 18.69 -0.79
N LEU A 31 33.02 18.65 -0.06
CA LEU A 31 33.08 18.10 1.30
C LEU A 31 32.20 18.89 2.29
N GLU A 32 32.23 20.22 2.20
CA GLU A 32 31.38 21.10 3.02
C GLU A 32 29.89 20.99 2.67
N ALA A 33 29.54 20.53 1.47
CA ALA A 33 28.14 20.26 1.11
C ALA A 33 27.68 18.84 1.51
N MET A 34 28.61 17.90 1.73
CA MET A 34 28.26 16.52 2.09
C MET A 34 27.74 16.42 3.52
N THR A 35 26.68 15.64 3.69
CA THR A 35 26.06 15.36 4.99
C THR A 35 26.54 14.07 5.62
N ASP A 36 27.30 13.28 4.85
CA ASP A 36 27.82 11.98 5.24
C ASP A 36 29.07 12.16 6.11
N LEU A 37 29.30 11.22 7.04
CA LEU A 37 30.56 11.10 7.76
C LEU A 37 31.60 10.45 6.85
N VAL A 38 32.69 11.17 6.62
CA VAL A 38 33.78 10.70 5.77
C VAL A 38 35.04 10.60 6.62
N LEU A 39 35.65 9.42 6.62
CA LEU A 39 36.88 9.10 7.34
C LEU A 39 37.88 8.51 6.34
N ILE A 40 39.15 8.85 6.49
CA ILE A 40 40.25 8.12 5.85
C ILE A 40 40.86 7.20 6.90
N VAL A 41 40.85 5.91 6.60
CA VAL A 41 41.39 4.87 7.45
C VAL A 41 42.72 4.42 6.85
N ASN A 42 43.82 4.63 7.57
CA ASN A 42 45.14 4.11 7.21
C ASN A 42 45.46 2.88 8.06
N THR A 43 45.96 1.83 7.43
CA THR A 43 46.29 0.57 8.09
C THR A 43 47.64 0.02 7.64
N THR A 44 48.42 -0.47 8.62
CA THR A 44 49.70 -1.16 8.38
C THR A 44 49.55 -2.60 8.85
N SER A 45 49.69 -3.54 7.89
CA SER A 45 49.71 -5.02 8.00
C SER A 45 48.61 -5.73 8.81
N SER A 46 48.24 -5.27 10.00
CA SER A 46 47.12 -5.75 10.83
C SER A 46 46.53 -4.71 11.79
N GLU A 47 47.05 -3.48 11.85
CA GLU A 47 46.64 -2.48 12.85
C GLU A 47 46.19 -1.16 12.20
N LEU A 48 45.34 -0.41 12.93
CA LEU A 48 44.95 0.95 12.56
C LEU A 48 46.14 1.89 12.83
N GLU A 49 46.65 2.54 11.78
CA GLU A 49 47.78 3.46 11.90
C GLU A 49 47.29 4.88 12.20
N SER A 50 46.29 5.35 11.46
CA SER A 50 45.65 6.63 11.69
C SER A 50 44.23 6.66 11.14
N LEU A 51 43.43 7.51 11.76
CA LEU A 51 42.06 7.82 11.35
C LEU A 51 41.96 9.33 11.16
N GLU A 52 41.72 9.77 9.93
CA GLU A 52 41.52 11.18 9.60
C GLU A 52 40.03 11.44 9.36
N ILE A 53 39.45 12.38 10.11
CA ILE A 53 38.07 12.79 9.92
C ILE A 53 38.04 13.92 8.91
N ILE A 54 37.33 13.72 7.80
CA ILE A 54 37.15 14.74 6.80
C ILE A 54 36.04 15.70 7.27
N PRO A 55 36.28 17.03 7.29
CA PRO A 55 35.30 18.00 7.76
C PRO A 55 34.15 18.10 6.75
N THR A 56 33.10 17.33 6.99
CA THR A 56 31.83 17.42 6.25
C THR A 56 30.74 18.10 7.08
N ASN A 57 29.66 18.50 6.43
CA ASN A 57 28.50 19.11 7.07
C ASN A 57 27.55 18.03 7.61
N LEU A 58 28.00 17.26 8.60
CA LEU A 58 27.15 16.25 9.27
C LEU A 58 25.88 16.92 9.80
N ILE A 59 24.75 16.61 9.15
CA ILE A 59 23.42 17.05 9.59
C ILE A 59 22.85 16.11 10.67
N VAL A 60 23.56 15.03 11.03
CA VAL A 60 23.17 14.07 12.07
C VAL A 60 23.10 14.79 13.42
N LEU A 61 21.94 15.41 13.65
CA LEU A 61 21.49 16.20 14.78
C LEU A 61 22.57 17.14 15.33
N ASN A 62 22.48 18.43 15.01
CA ASN A 62 23.32 19.54 15.50
C ASN A 62 23.64 19.56 17.02
N GLN A 63 23.04 18.68 17.84
CA GLN A 63 23.31 18.51 19.26
C GLN A 63 24.24 17.33 19.62
N HIS A 64 24.48 16.34 18.74
CA HIS A 64 25.13 15.05 19.11
C HIS A 64 26.32 14.66 18.21
N ARG A 65 26.79 15.56 17.34
CA ARG A 65 27.91 15.32 16.41
C ARG A 65 29.18 14.83 17.11
N ALA A 66 29.54 15.43 18.25
CA ALA A 66 30.75 15.06 18.99
C ALA A 66 30.64 13.64 19.57
N ASP A 67 29.50 13.29 20.14
CA ASP A 67 29.28 11.97 20.75
C ASP A 67 29.25 10.85 19.71
N LEU A 68 28.66 11.10 18.54
CA LEU A 68 28.61 10.13 17.44
C LEU A 68 29.98 9.88 16.82
N ILE A 69 30.74 10.95 16.53
CA ILE A 69 32.10 10.80 15.99
C ILE A 69 32.96 10.07 17.01
N SER A 70 32.94 10.48 18.28
CA SER A 70 33.68 9.78 19.34
C SER A 70 33.30 8.31 19.43
N GLN A 71 32.02 7.95 19.33
CA GLN A 71 31.61 6.55 19.39
C GLN A 71 32.03 5.73 18.17
N ILE A 72 31.94 6.30 16.96
CA ILE A 72 32.39 5.62 15.74
C ILE A 72 33.90 5.42 15.79
N VAL A 73 34.64 6.46 16.18
CA VAL A 73 36.07 6.40 16.43
C VAL A 73 36.35 5.31 17.46
N GLU A 74 35.72 5.35 18.63
CA GLU A 74 35.86 4.33 19.68
C GLU A 74 35.56 2.91 19.18
N GLN A 75 34.60 2.69 18.28
CA GLN A 75 34.35 1.36 17.71
C GLN A 75 35.50 0.83 16.84
N PHE A 76 36.24 1.72 16.17
CA PHE A 76 37.47 1.36 15.46
C PHE A 76 38.63 1.07 16.42
N PHE A 77 38.62 1.62 17.65
CA PHE A 77 39.68 1.47 18.65
C PHE A 77 39.37 0.44 19.76
N GLN A 78 38.12 0.01 19.96
CA GLN A 78 37.74 -0.96 21.00
C GLN A 78 37.97 -2.42 20.53
N ASP A 79 38.92 -3.11 21.15
CA ASP A 79 39.43 -4.47 20.83
C ASP A 79 38.39 -5.55 20.45
N ARG A 80 37.15 -5.49 20.97
CA ARG A 80 36.14 -6.53 20.71
C ARG A 80 35.41 -6.39 19.37
N THR A 81 35.27 -5.16 18.85
CA THR A 81 34.61 -4.86 17.57
C THR A 81 35.56 -4.24 16.55
N ALA A 82 36.68 -3.67 17.00
CA ALA A 82 37.72 -3.08 16.16
C ALA A 82 38.21 -4.07 15.10
N ASN A 83 38.43 -5.33 15.48
CA ASN A 83 38.82 -6.38 14.55
C ASN A 83 37.78 -6.59 13.44
N THR A 84 36.48 -6.49 13.74
CA THR A 84 35.44 -6.65 12.71
C THR A 84 35.45 -5.50 11.71
N TRP A 85 35.63 -4.25 12.16
CA TRP A 85 35.68 -3.08 11.28
C TRP A 85 36.98 -3.02 10.46
N LEU A 86 38.12 -3.32 11.09
CA LEU A 86 39.41 -3.41 10.42
C LEU A 86 39.44 -4.55 9.41
N ASP A 87 38.83 -5.70 9.71
CA ASP A 87 38.68 -6.79 8.75
C ASP A 87 37.86 -6.38 7.54
N LYS A 88 36.81 -5.56 7.71
CA LYS A 88 36.00 -5.02 6.61
C LYS A 88 36.80 -4.05 5.74
N VAL A 89 37.60 -3.19 6.37
CA VAL A 89 38.52 -2.27 5.66
C VAL A 89 39.57 -3.04 4.89
N ARG A 90 40.22 -4.00 5.55
CA ARG A 90 41.20 -4.90 4.95
C ARG A 90 40.62 -5.67 3.77
N GLN A 91 39.43 -6.24 3.92
CA GLN A 91 38.77 -6.94 2.82
C GLN A 91 38.52 -6.04 1.60
N ALA A 92 38.18 -4.76 1.81
CA ALA A 92 38.00 -3.82 0.71
C ALA A 92 39.33 -3.52 -0.01
N ILE A 93 40.42 -3.36 0.75
CA ILE A 93 41.78 -3.14 0.22
C ILE A 93 42.32 -4.40 -0.49
N GLU A 94 42.28 -5.57 0.13
CA GLU A 94 42.78 -6.82 -0.45
C GLU A 94 42.03 -7.20 -1.73
N LYS A 95 40.70 -6.99 -1.76
CA LYS A 95 39.88 -7.27 -2.94
C LYS A 95 39.90 -6.14 -3.97
N GLN A 96 40.45 -4.98 -3.62
CA GLN A 96 40.37 -3.75 -4.41
C GLN A 96 38.93 -3.44 -4.86
N GLN A 97 37.97 -3.63 -3.95
CA GLN A 97 36.54 -3.51 -4.22
C GLN A 97 35.84 -2.68 -3.16
N ILE A 98 34.79 -1.98 -3.60
CA ILE A 98 33.93 -1.24 -2.69
C ILE A 98 33.13 -2.23 -1.86
N LEU A 99 33.24 -2.12 -0.54
CA LEU A 99 32.42 -2.86 0.40
C LEU A 99 31.32 -1.93 0.93
N GLN A 100 30.06 -2.38 0.83
CA GLN A 100 28.92 -1.63 1.33
C GLN A 100 28.05 -2.51 2.22
N PHE A 101 27.59 -1.95 3.34
CA PHE A 101 26.67 -2.62 4.27
C PHE A 101 25.95 -1.61 5.17
N ASP A 102 24.79 -2.03 5.68
CA ASP A 102 23.98 -1.25 6.61
C ASP A 102 24.20 -1.76 8.04
N TYR A 103 24.28 -0.84 9.00
CA TYR A 103 24.36 -1.16 10.43
C TYR A 103 23.53 -0.16 11.24
N SER A 104 23.09 -0.56 12.43
CA SER A 104 22.41 0.32 13.37
C SER A 104 23.27 0.56 14.62
N LEU A 105 23.21 1.78 15.13
CA LEU A 105 23.76 2.16 16.42
C LEU A 105 22.61 2.42 17.39
N SER A 106 22.55 1.63 18.46
CA SER A 106 21.56 1.79 19.52
C SER A 106 22.18 2.55 20.70
N GLN A 107 22.14 3.89 20.67
CA GLN A 107 22.48 4.72 21.84
C GLN A 107 21.26 4.96 22.74
N ARG A 108 20.23 5.62 22.18
CA ARG A 108 18.95 5.96 22.84
C ARG A 108 17.79 5.83 21.85
N GLU A 109 18.04 6.30 20.62
CA GLU A 109 17.24 5.98 19.43
C GLU A 109 18.08 5.10 18.50
N GLU A 110 17.42 4.26 17.70
CA GLU A 110 18.08 3.43 16.70
C GLU A 110 18.39 4.28 15.47
N ILE A 111 19.67 4.59 15.27
CA ILE A 111 20.14 5.33 14.09
C ILE A 111 20.73 4.31 13.12
N TRP A 112 20.22 4.34 11.88
CA TRP A 112 20.67 3.45 10.81
C TRP A 112 21.68 4.16 9.92
N PHE A 113 22.80 3.50 9.66
CA PHE A 113 23.85 3.98 8.78
C PHE A 113 24.10 2.99 7.65
N THR A 114 24.36 3.51 6.46
CA THR A 114 24.97 2.75 5.37
C THR A 114 26.44 3.14 5.25
N VAL A 115 27.32 2.16 5.34
CA VAL A 115 28.78 2.33 5.26
C VAL A 115 29.24 1.92 3.88
N ARG A 116 30.10 2.74 3.30
CA ARG A 116 30.84 2.42 2.07
C ARG A 116 32.32 2.56 2.34
N ILE A 117 33.04 1.47 2.12
CA ILE A 117 34.49 1.41 2.23
C ILE A 117 35.05 1.30 0.82
N THR A 118 35.83 2.28 0.40
CA THR A 118 36.45 2.36 -0.92
C THR A 118 37.97 2.37 -0.76
N PRO A 119 38.71 1.40 -1.31
CA PRO A 119 40.16 1.45 -1.26
C PRO A 119 40.68 2.67 -2.04
N ILE A 120 41.60 3.42 -1.44
CA ILE A 120 42.28 4.56 -2.08
C ILE A 120 43.69 4.12 -2.51
N SER A 121 44.32 3.26 -1.73
CA SER A 121 45.66 2.71 -1.95
C SER A 121 45.77 1.31 -1.34
N ASP A 122 46.96 0.72 -1.38
CA ASP A 122 47.25 -0.59 -0.77
C ASP A 122 47.18 -0.58 0.77
N ASN A 123 47.10 0.61 1.40
CA ASN A 123 47.13 0.79 2.84
C ASN A 123 46.07 1.77 3.37
N SER A 124 45.29 2.38 2.49
CA SER A 124 44.33 3.42 2.85
C SER A 124 42.97 3.14 2.23
N ALA A 125 41.91 3.34 3.01
CA ALA A 125 40.54 3.26 2.52
C ALA A 125 39.73 4.48 2.96
N LEU A 126 38.88 4.95 2.04
CA LEU A 126 37.83 5.91 2.33
C LEU A 126 36.66 5.17 2.97
N TRP A 127 36.31 5.55 4.19
CA TRP A 127 35.12 5.09 4.88
C TRP A 127 34.09 6.20 4.88
N VAL A 128 32.91 5.92 4.34
CA VAL A 128 31.81 6.87 4.27
C VAL A 128 30.61 6.27 4.97
N ALA A 129 30.12 6.88 6.04
CA ALA A 129 28.85 6.53 6.64
C ALA A 129 27.80 7.60 6.37
N ARG A 130 26.68 7.16 5.81
CA ARG A 130 25.50 7.97 5.57
C ARG A 130 24.37 7.53 6.49
N ASP A 131 23.72 8.49 7.13
CA ASP A 131 22.48 8.23 7.86
C ASP A 131 21.36 7.87 6.89
N ILE A 132 20.71 6.73 7.14
CA ILE A 132 19.59 6.20 6.37
C ILE A 132 18.35 5.98 7.24
N SER A 133 18.31 6.57 8.44
CA SER A 133 17.21 6.45 9.39
C SER A 133 15.89 6.94 8.78
N ASP A 134 15.90 8.12 8.17
CA ASP A 134 14.73 8.67 7.47
C ASP A 134 14.24 7.74 6.36
N ARG A 135 15.17 7.16 5.58
CA ARG A 135 14.84 6.21 4.53
C ARG A 135 14.20 4.94 5.10
N LYS A 136 14.77 4.39 6.18
CA LYS A 136 14.23 3.19 6.84
C LYS A 136 12.85 3.43 7.44
N GLN A 137 12.62 4.60 8.04
CA GLN A 137 11.30 4.99 8.55
C GLN A 137 10.28 5.14 7.43
N ALA A 138 10.66 5.78 6.32
CA ALA A 138 9.79 5.93 5.15
C ALA A 138 9.45 4.56 4.52
N GLU A 139 10.42 3.66 4.40
CA GLU A 139 10.20 2.28 3.92
C GLU A 139 9.24 1.50 4.82
N ALA A 140 9.42 1.57 6.14
CA ALA A 140 8.54 0.92 7.09
C ALA A 140 7.11 1.48 7.04
N ALA A 141 6.98 2.81 6.97
CA ALA A 141 5.67 3.47 6.84
C ALA A 141 4.97 3.09 5.52
N LEU A 142 5.72 2.99 4.42
CA LEU A 142 5.19 2.56 3.12
C LEU A 142 4.69 1.12 3.19
N GLN A 143 5.47 0.19 3.74
CA GLN A 143 5.07 -1.21 3.91
C GLN A 143 3.79 -1.33 4.76
N GLN A 144 3.70 -0.55 5.84
CA GLN A 144 2.51 -0.52 6.67
C GLN A 144 1.28 0.00 5.90
N SER A 145 1.45 1.04 5.09
CA SER A 145 0.37 1.57 4.24
C SER A 145 -0.08 0.56 3.19
N GLU A 146 0.84 -0.18 2.56
CA GLU A 146 0.51 -1.22 1.58
C GLU A 146 -0.32 -2.34 2.21
N LEU A 147 0.04 -2.80 3.40
CA LEU A 147 -0.74 -3.80 4.15
C LEU A 147 -2.15 -3.29 4.46
N GLN A 148 -2.29 -2.03 4.90
CA GLN A 148 -3.61 -1.43 5.14
C GLN A 148 -4.46 -1.33 3.87
N VAL A 149 -3.84 -1.05 2.72
CA VAL A 149 -4.55 -1.01 1.43
C VAL A 149 -5.06 -2.40 1.05
N ILE A 150 -4.24 -3.44 1.23
CA ILE A 150 -4.64 -4.84 0.97
C ILE A 150 -5.81 -5.24 1.87
N GLU A 151 -5.73 -4.96 3.17
CA GLU A 151 -6.81 -5.27 4.13
C GLU A 151 -8.11 -4.55 3.77
N LYS A 152 -8.04 -3.23 3.46
CA LYS A 152 -9.21 -2.45 3.03
C LYS A 152 -9.80 -2.96 1.73
N ALA A 153 -8.98 -3.40 0.77
CA ALA A 153 -9.45 -3.96 -0.48
C ALA A 153 -10.24 -5.26 -0.26
N GLN A 154 -9.73 -6.16 0.59
CA GLN A 154 -10.43 -7.39 0.97
C GLN A 154 -11.77 -7.09 1.67
N GLN A 155 -11.76 -6.15 2.62
CA GLN A 155 -12.98 -5.75 3.32
C GLN A 155 -14.02 -5.14 2.38
N LEU A 156 -13.57 -4.34 1.41
CA LEU A 156 -14.44 -3.73 0.40
C LEU A 156 -15.07 -4.81 -0.49
N GLU A 157 -14.28 -5.79 -0.93
CA GLU A 157 -14.77 -6.90 -1.75
C GLU A 157 -15.87 -7.71 -1.03
N LEU A 158 -15.65 -8.04 0.25
CA LEU A 158 -16.65 -8.71 1.09
C LEU A 158 -17.92 -7.86 1.24
N THR A 159 -17.78 -6.55 1.45
CA THR A 159 -18.91 -5.63 1.59
C THR A 159 -19.73 -5.55 0.31
N VAL A 160 -19.07 -5.49 -0.86
CA VAL A 160 -19.73 -5.48 -2.17
C VAL A 160 -20.50 -6.78 -2.40
N GLU A 161 -19.93 -7.93 -2.06
CA GLU A 161 -20.60 -9.22 -2.18
C GLU A 161 -21.84 -9.31 -1.28
N GLN A 162 -21.73 -8.86 -0.03
CA GLN A 162 -22.87 -8.79 0.89
C GLN A 162 -23.97 -7.87 0.37
N LEU A 163 -23.60 -6.70 -0.16
CA LEU A 163 -24.55 -5.75 -0.72
C LEU A 163 -25.31 -6.36 -1.91
N LYS A 164 -24.61 -7.04 -2.82
CA LYS A 164 -25.23 -7.74 -3.96
C LYS A 164 -26.24 -8.81 -3.53
N ARG A 165 -25.89 -9.57 -2.48
CA ARG A 165 -26.80 -10.60 -1.91
C ARG A 165 -28.05 -9.97 -1.32
N SER A 166 -27.89 -8.92 -0.51
CA SER A 166 -29.01 -8.20 0.08
C SER A 166 -29.91 -7.58 -0.98
N GLN A 167 -29.34 -6.95 -2.00
CA GLN A 167 -30.09 -6.39 -3.13
C GLN A 167 -30.90 -7.47 -3.85
N SER A 168 -30.32 -8.64 -4.09
CA SER A 168 -31.01 -9.76 -4.75
C SER A 168 -32.20 -10.27 -3.91
N GLN A 169 -32.04 -10.33 -2.59
CA GLN A 169 -33.13 -10.69 -1.67
C GLN A 169 -34.25 -9.66 -1.66
N LEU A 170 -33.92 -8.36 -1.69
CA LEU A 170 -34.91 -7.28 -1.77
C LEU A 170 -35.72 -7.38 -3.06
N VAL A 171 -35.05 -7.54 -4.21
CA VAL A 171 -35.72 -7.71 -5.52
C VAL A 171 -36.65 -8.94 -5.50
N LEU A 172 -36.22 -10.06 -4.92
CA LEU A 172 -37.06 -11.24 -4.79
C LEU A 172 -38.29 -10.96 -3.91
N THR A 173 -38.10 -10.28 -2.79
CA THR A 173 -39.17 -9.92 -1.86
C THR A 173 -40.20 -8.99 -2.51
N GLU A 174 -39.74 -8.00 -3.27
CA GLU A 174 -40.59 -7.08 -4.03
C GLU A 174 -41.40 -7.81 -5.10
N LYS A 175 -40.76 -8.74 -5.84
CA LYS A 175 -41.47 -9.60 -6.81
C LYS A 175 -42.56 -10.45 -6.15
N MET A 176 -42.28 -11.03 -4.98
CA MET A 176 -43.26 -11.84 -4.25
C MET A 176 -44.42 -11.00 -3.71
N ALA A 177 -44.15 -9.78 -3.25
CA ALA A 177 -45.19 -8.84 -2.83
C ALA A 177 -46.10 -8.44 -4.00
N SER A 178 -45.51 -8.08 -5.15
CA SER A 178 -46.26 -7.77 -6.37
C SER A 178 -47.10 -8.96 -6.85
N LEU A 179 -46.53 -10.17 -6.83
CA LEU A 179 -47.26 -11.40 -7.14
C LEU A 179 -48.43 -11.61 -6.18
N GLY A 180 -48.24 -11.37 -4.88
CA GLY A 180 -49.31 -11.45 -3.88
C GLY A 180 -50.46 -10.49 -4.18
N GLN A 181 -50.17 -9.25 -4.60
CA GLN A 181 -51.20 -8.30 -5.03
C GLN A 181 -51.97 -8.78 -6.26
N VAL A 182 -51.26 -9.31 -7.26
CA VAL A 182 -51.87 -9.86 -8.48
C VAL A 182 -52.78 -11.04 -8.13
N VAL A 183 -52.31 -11.97 -7.30
CA VAL A 183 -53.09 -13.14 -6.86
C VAL A 183 -54.33 -12.72 -6.07
N ALA A 184 -54.22 -11.75 -5.17
CA ALA A 184 -55.36 -11.21 -4.43
C ALA A 184 -56.40 -10.55 -5.36
N GLY A 185 -55.94 -9.81 -6.38
CA GLY A 185 -56.80 -9.22 -7.41
C GLY A 185 -57.57 -10.30 -8.19
N ILE A 186 -56.86 -11.33 -8.68
CA ILE A 186 -57.48 -12.46 -9.41
C ILE A 186 -58.50 -13.18 -8.51
N ALA A 187 -58.17 -13.42 -7.24
CA ALA A 187 -59.09 -14.06 -6.30
C ALA A 187 -60.38 -13.24 -6.13
N HIS A 188 -60.26 -11.91 -6.02
CA HIS A 188 -61.43 -11.02 -6.00
C HIS A 188 -62.24 -11.08 -7.29
N GLU A 189 -61.58 -11.08 -8.45
CA GLU A 189 -62.26 -11.14 -9.75
C GLU A 189 -62.96 -12.49 -10.00
N ILE A 190 -62.44 -13.60 -9.47
CA ILE A 190 -63.08 -14.93 -9.54
C ILE A 190 -64.24 -15.03 -8.54
N ASN A 191 -64.09 -14.48 -7.34
CA ASN A 191 -65.14 -14.51 -6.33
C ASN A 191 -66.39 -13.77 -6.78
N ASN A 192 -66.25 -12.65 -7.50
CA ASN A 192 -67.38 -11.85 -7.98
C ASN A 192 -68.43 -12.66 -8.81
N PRO A 193 -68.08 -13.27 -9.96
CA PRO A 193 -69.02 -14.07 -10.74
C PRO A 193 -69.49 -15.32 -9.99
N THR A 194 -68.63 -15.92 -9.15
CA THR A 194 -68.99 -17.10 -8.36
C THR A 194 -70.10 -16.77 -7.36
N SER A 195 -69.99 -15.66 -6.65
CA SER A 195 -71.05 -15.16 -5.77
C SER A 195 -72.33 -14.84 -6.53
N LEU A 196 -72.24 -14.23 -7.73
CA LEU A 196 -73.40 -13.97 -8.57
C LEU A 196 -74.09 -15.26 -9.03
N ILE A 197 -73.34 -16.28 -9.44
CA ILE A 197 -73.90 -17.58 -9.80
C ILE A 197 -74.60 -18.18 -8.59
N TYR A 198 -73.93 -18.24 -7.44
CA TYR A 198 -74.46 -18.84 -6.22
C TYR A 198 -75.77 -18.17 -5.77
N CYS A 199 -75.82 -16.85 -5.71
CA CYS A 199 -77.04 -16.12 -5.31
C CYS A 199 -78.22 -16.30 -6.28
N ASN A 200 -77.97 -16.69 -7.53
CA ASN A 200 -79.02 -16.93 -8.52
C ASN A 200 -79.54 -18.38 -8.53
N ILE A 201 -78.86 -19.33 -7.88
CA ILE A 201 -79.29 -20.75 -7.85
C ILE A 201 -80.62 -20.91 -7.10
N ASP A 202 -80.75 -20.32 -5.91
CA ASP A 202 -81.96 -20.47 -5.10
C ASP A 202 -83.20 -19.83 -5.77
N PRO A 203 -83.15 -18.57 -6.26
CA PRO A 203 -84.27 -18.00 -7.01
C PRO A 203 -84.63 -18.79 -8.26
N ALA A 204 -83.63 -19.24 -9.05
CA ALA A 204 -83.90 -20.03 -10.25
C ALA A 204 -84.56 -21.37 -9.93
N THR A 205 -84.14 -22.01 -8.83
CA THR A 205 -84.73 -23.26 -8.35
C THR A 205 -86.16 -23.05 -7.86
N ASN A 206 -86.42 -21.98 -7.11
CA ASN A 206 -87.77 -21.61 -6.67
C ASN A 206 -88.69 -21.34 -7.87
N TYR A 207 -88.24 -20.56 -8.85
CA TYR A 207 -89.01 -20.34 -10.08
C TYR A 207 -89.27 -21.62 -10.86
N ALA A 208 -88.30 -22.52 -10.94
CA ALA A 208 -88.48 -23.82 -11.58
C ALA A 208 -89.54 -24.67 -10.85
N GLN A 209 -89.54 -24.68 -9.52
CA GLN A 209 -90.54 -25.36 -8.71
C GLN A 209 -91.94 -24.75 -8.88
N ASP A 210 -92.04 -23.41 -8.86
CA ASP A 210 -93.30 -22.70 -9.06
C ASP A 210 -93.90 -23.00 -10.44
N LEU A 211 -93.06 -22.99 -11.50
CA LEU A 211 -93.49 -23.33 -12.86
C LEU A 211 -93.94 -24.78 -12.98
N LEU A 212 -93.21 -25.73 -12.38
CA LEU A 212 -93.62 -27.14 -12.33
C LEU A 212 -94.96 -27.30 -11.59
N GLY A 213 -95.13 -26.61 -10.47
CA GLY A 213 -96.38 -26.56 -9.73
C GLY A 213 -97.54 -26.01 -10.57
N LEU A 214 -97.30 -24.95 -11.35
CA LEU A 214 -98.30 -24.38 -12.26
C LEU A 214 -98.71 -25.40 -13.36
N VAL A 215 -97.75 -26.09 -13.97
CA VAL A 215 -98.02 -27.13 -14.98
C VAL A 215 -98.83 -28.27 -14.38
N GLU A 216 -98.53 -28.68 -13.16
CA GLU A 216 -99.24 -29.74 -12.46
C GLU A 216 -100.67 -29.32 -12.09
N LEU A 217 -100.87 -28.07 -11.64
CA LEU A 217 -102.19 -27.48 -11.41
C LEU A 217 -103.01 -27.39 -12.70
N TYR A 218 -102.40 -26.98 -13.82
CA TYR A 218 -103.06 -26.94 -15.12
C TYR A 218 -103.50 -28.34 -15.55
N ARG A 219 -102.62 -29.34 -15.46
CA ARG A 219 -102.92 -30.75 -15.78
C ARG A 219 -104.05 -31.31 -14.90
N ARG A 220 -104.11 -30.93 -13.62
CA ARG A 220 -105.14 -31.38 -12.68
C ARG A 220 -106.51 -30.75 -12.95
N ASN A 221 -106.55 -29.45 -13.29
CA ASN A 221 -107.80 -28.71 -13.48
C ASN A 221 -108.36 -28.81 -14.90
N TYR A 222 -107.54 -29.16 -15.89
CA TYR A 222 -107.95 -29.40 -17.28
C TYR A 222 -107.45 -30.78 -17.79
N PRO A 223 -107.95 -31.91 -17.26
CA PRO A 223 -107.48 -33.25 -17.64
C PRO A 223 -107.85 -33.68 -19.07
N GLN A 224 -108.65 -32.89 -19.80
CA GLN A 224 -109.05 -33.16 -21.18
C GLN A 224 -108.92 -31.89 -22.04
N HIS A 225 -107.72 -31.64 -22.57
CA HIS A 225 -107.61 -31.00 -23.88
C HIS A 225 -107.36 -32.12 -24.90
N LYS A 226 -108.43 -32.61 -25.54
CA LYS A 226 -108.29 -33.44 -26.73
C LYS A 226 -107.42 -32.67 -27.74
N SER A 227 -106.41 -33.31 -28.32
CA SER A 227 -105.85 -32.86 -29.58
C SER A 227 -107.01 -32.73 -30.56
N ALA A 228 -107.30 -31.50 -30.97
CA ALA A 228 -108.05 -31.29 -32.20
C ALA A 228 -107.10 -31.71 -33.32
N ASP A 229 -107.47 -32.76 -34.04
CA ASP A 229 -106.86 -33.13 -35.30
C ASP A 229 -106.83 -31.91 -36.23
N TRP A 230 -105.66 -31.60 -36.75
CA TRP A 230 -105.46 -31.12 -38.12
C TRP A 230 -104.23 -31.81 -38.69
#